data_AF-A0AAP7B782-F1
#
_entry.id   AF-A0AAP7B782-F1
#
_cell.length_a   1.000
_cell.length_b   1.000
_cell.length_c   1.000
_cell.angle_alpha   90.00
_cell.angle_beta   90.00
_cell.angle_gamma   90.00
#
_symmetry.space_group_name_H-M   'P 1'
#
loop_
_entity.id
_entity.type
_entity.pdbx_description
1 polymer ?
#
loop_
_entity_poly.entity_id
_entity_poly.type
_entity_poly.pdbx_seq_one_letter_code
_entity_poly.pdbx_strand_id
1 'polypeptide(L)'
;MSDFEEKYDYQEIMVEDISQIYQIANDYNSFYDLPRSGRGDPGDERTYLQAFYRGQSDSSWKITPSICRDTSVDESISEYGDLLFEVMAYNQHYIHATRLIDFTMDINVALFFACCENIEKDAAIFIWSYSPYDPKWTRIKIQCELVNVKKQRISVSEYAEILLQKYPELKDNYTYKKDFYTDLVSYLDHGFMIMQPRNPYLENMRIQRQKGCLYVCGVKFETPIDKMRTSVNAGNNILCPNEPEAPKELDGGNFLVKVVIPARLKNVIMKQLEEKGITKEALLPM
;
A
#
# COMPACT_ATOMS: atom_id res chain seq x y z
N MET A 1 -2.70 -30.96 4.53
CA MET A 1 -2.79 -29.58 5.04
C MET A 1 -1.61 -28.84 4.44
N SER A 2 -1.85 -27.72 3.75
CA SER A 2 -0.77 -26.87 3.26
C SER A 2 -0.37 -25.92 4.38
N ASP A 3 0.83 -26.08 4.92
CA ASP A 3 1.41 -25.16 5.89
C ASP A 3 2.25 -24.09 5.16
N PHE A 4 2.67 -23.05 5.88
CA PHE A 4 3.62 -22.08 5.34
C PHE A 4 4.97 -22.76 5.06
N GLU A 5 5.50 -22.57 3.85
CA GLU A 5 6.81 -23.08 3.45
C GLU A 5 7.86 -21.96 3.62
N GLU A 6 8.98 -22.26 4.29
CA GLU A 6 10.07 -21.30 4.51
C GLU A 6 10.91 -21.05 3.23
N LYS A 7 10.31 -20.37 2.26
CA LYS A 7 10.91 -20.05 0.96
C LYS A 7 10.48 -18.68 0.44
N TYR A 8 11.31 -18.14 -0.46
CA TYR A 8 11.14 -16.80 -1.04
C TYR A 8 10.34 -16.83 -2.34
N ASP A 9 9.09 -17.30 -2.29
CA ASP A 9 8.14 -17.31 -3.40
C ASP A 9 6.72 -16.94 -2.93
N TYR A 10 5.83 -16.72 -3.90
CA TYR A 10 4.41 -16.56 -3.62
C TYR A 10 3.80 -17.86 -3.10
N GLN A 11 2.99 -17.76 -2.06
CA GLN A 11 2.27 -18.89 -1.48
C GLN A 11 0.78 -18.58 -1.37
N GLU A 12 -0.05 -19.47 -1.92
CA GLU A 12 -1.50 -19.48 -1.70
C GLU A 12 -1.85 -20.68 -0.83
N ILE A 13 -2.34 -20.41 0.39
CA ILE A 13 -2.52 -21.41 1.44
C ILE A 13 -3.98 -21.43 1.87
N MET A 14 -4.67 -22.54 1.69
CA MET A 14 -6.05 -22.68 2.16
C MET A 14 -6.07 -23.26 3.57
N VAL A 15 -6.75 -22.57 4.49
CA VAL A 15 -6.85 -23.00 5.89
C VAL A 15 -8.09 -23.86 6.15
N GLU A 16 -7.96 -24.79 7.08
CA GLU A 16 -9.06 -25.64 7.56
C GLU A 16 -9.67 -25.12 8.86
N ASP A 17 -8.90 -24.35 9.64
CA ASP A 17 -9.29 -23.76 10.91
C ASP A 17 -8.64 -22.37 11.15
N ILE A 18 -9.13 -21.67 12.18
CA ILE A 18 -8.73 -20.29 12.48
C ILE A 18 -7.30 -20.21 13.04
N SER A 19 -6.85 -21.22 13.78
CA SER A 19 -5.52 -21.22 14.41
C SER A 19 -4.40 -21.23 13.37
N GLN A 20 -4.62 -21.91 12.24
CA GLN A 20 -3.69 -21.92 11.11
C GLN A 20 -3.41 -20.52 10.55
N ILE A 21 -4.39 -19.61 10.56
CA ILE A 21 -4.21 -18.23 10.07
C ILE A 21 -3.14 -17.51 10.91
N TYR A 22 -3.26 -17.61 12.24
CA TYR A 22 -2.30 -17.00 13.15
C TYR A 22 -0.95 -17.71 13.12
N GLN A 23 -0.95 -19.03 12.94
CA GLN A 23 0.28 -19.81 12.79
C GLN A 23 1.06 -19.38 11.54
N ILE A 24 0.41 -19.30 10.37
CA ILE A 24 1.02 -18.84 9.12
C ILE A 24 1.61 -17.43 9.28
N ALA A 25 0.89 -16.52 9.94
CA ALA A 25 1.40 -15.17 10.18
C ALA A 25 2.61 -15.15 11.11
N ASN A 26 2.64 -16.00 12.13
CA ASN A 26 3.79 -16.13 13.03
C ASN A 26 4.99 -16.74 12.29
N ASP A 27 4.79 -17.83 11.53
CA ASP A 27 5.84 -18.50 10.76
C ASP A 27 6.42 -17.56 9.70
N TYR A 28 5.57 -16.78 9.03
CA TYR A 28 5.99 -15.71 8.13
C TYR A 28 6.89 -14.70 8.85
N ASN A 29 6.45 -14.17 10.00
CA ASN A 29 7.25 -13.20 10.75
C ASN A 29 8.58 -13.80 11.24
N SER A 30 8.58 -15.05 11.69
CA SER A 30 9.79 -15.75 12.12
C SER A 30 10.77 -15.99 10.97
N PHE A 31 10.30 -16.44 9.81
CA PHE A 31 11.14 -16.70 8.64
C PHE A 31 11.80 -15.44 8.09
N TYR A 32 11.11 -14.30 8.12
CA TYR A 32 11.61 -13.01 7.62
C TYR A 32 12.31 -12.14 8.68
N ASP A 33 12.43 -12.64 9.91
CA ASP A 33 12.95 -11.92 11.08
C ASP A 33 12.23 -10.58 11.31
N LEU A 34 10.89 -10.59 11.39
CA LEU A 34 10.06 -9.38 11.49
C LEU A 34 9.54 -9.13 12.91
N PRO A 35 9.48 -7.86 13.37
CA PRO A 35 9.98 -6.67 12.69
C PRO A 35 11.51 -6.50 12.88
N ARG A 36 12.19 -5.96 11.87
CA ARG A 36 13.62 -5.59 11.97
C ARG A 36 13.93 -4.28 11.28
N SER A 37 15.07 -3.67 11.63
CA SER A 37 15.55 -2.43 11.03
C SER A 37 15.50 -2.51 9.50
N GLY A 38 14.73 -1.59 8.89
CA GLY A 38 14.59 -1.46 7.45
C GLY A 38 15.54 -0.41 6.89
N ARG A 39 15.07 0.39 5.92
CA ARG A 39 15.90 1.40 5.22
C ARG A 39 16.04 2.75 5.95
N GLY A 40 15.70 2.84 7.23
CA GLY A 40 15.77 4.08 8.02
C GLY A 40 16.83 4.10 9.12
N ASP A 41 16.82 5.18 9.90
CA ASP A 41 17.76 5.37 11.00
C ASP A 41 17.55 4.30 12.09
N PRO A 42 18.63 3.77 12.70
CA PRO A 42 18.53 2.84 13.81
C PRO A 42 17.64 3.40 14.93
N GLY A 43 16.59 2.67 15.29
CA GLY A 43 15.63 3.05 16.33
C GLY A 43 14.35 3.75 15.83
N ASP A 44 14.21 4.04 14.53
CA ASP A 44 12.93 4.49 13.98
C ASP A 44 12.06 3.29 13.59
N GLU A 45 11.24 2.80 14.53
CA GLU A 45 10.30 1.68 14.35
C GLU A 45 9.38 1.85 13.12
N ARG A 46 9.15 3.09 12.69
CA ARG A 46 8.33 3.40 11.50
C ARG A 46 9.01 3.16 10.17
N THR A 47 10.30 2.82 10.18
CA THR A 47 11.05 2.43 9.00
C THR A 47 11.37 0.94 8.98
N TYR A 48 10.92 0.21 10.00
CA TYR A 48 11.18 -1.22 10.12
C TYR A 48 10.54 -1.97 8.97
N LEU A 49 11.28 -2.96 8.48
CA LEU A 49 10.67 -4.01 7.68
C LEU A 49 9.74 -4.79 8.61
N GLN A 50 8.45 -4.80 8.27
CA GLN A 50 7.42 -5.46 9.05
C GLN A 50 6.31 -6.00 8.15
N ALA A 51 5.49 -6.91 8.68
CA ALA A 51 4.36 -7.47 7.97
C ALA A 51 3.15 -6.53 7.99
N PHE A 52 2.52 -6.39 6.83
CA PHE A 52 1.26 -5.70 6.62
C PHE A 52 0.23 -6.67 6.09
N TYR A 53 -1.02 -6.44 6.48
CA TYR A 53 -2.13 -7.34 6.21
C TYR A 53 -3.22 -6.65 5.39
N ARG A 54 -3.88 -7.39 4.51
CA ARG A 54 -5.08 -6.93 3.80
C ARG A 54 -6.11 -8.05 3.74
N GLY A 55 -7.32 -7.75 4.19
CA GLY A 55 -8.47 -8.64 4.04
C GLY A 55 -9.26 -8.35 2.77
N GLN A 56 -9.71 -9.40 2.10
CA GLN A 56 -10.68 -9.33 1.02
C GLN A 56 -11.79 -10.35 1.25
N SER A 57 -13.03 -9.91 1.15
CA SER A 57 -14.19 -10.76 1.42
C SER A 57 -14.51 -11.78 0.32
N ASP A 58 -13.81 -11.70 -0.81
CA ASP A 58 -13.85 -12.65 -1.92
C ASP A 58 -12.41 -12.94 -2.36
N SER A 59 -11.99 -14.20 -2.25
CA SER A 59 -10.64 -14.67 -2.54
C SER A 59 -10.28 -14.65 -4.03
N SER A 60 -11.26 -14.50 -4.92
CA SER A 60 -11.05 -14.39 -6.36
C SER A 60 -10.62 -12.97 -6.80
N TRP A 61 -10.76 -11.97 -5.92
CA TRP A 61 -10.43 -10.60 -6.23
C TRP A 61 -8.93 -10.39 -6.32
N LYS A 62 -8.51 -9.59 -7.30
CA LYS A 62 -7.16 -9.07 -7.40
C LYS A 62 -6.98 -7.86 -6.48
N ILE A 63 -5.76 -7.64 -6.01
CA ILE A 63 -5.42 -6.39 -5.31
C ILE A 63 -5.23 -5.29 -6.36
N THR A 64 -6.26 -4.47 -6.55
CA THR A 64 -6.23 -3.31 -7.45
C THR A 64 -6.82 -2.08 -6.76
N PRO A 65 -6.30 -0.87 -7.02
CA PRO A 65 -6.88 0.35 -6.47
C PRO A 65 -8.30 0.57 -7.03
N SER A 66 -9.14 1.32 -6.31
CA SER A 66 -10.54 1.53 -6.68
C SER A 66 -10.67 2.30 -7.99
N ILE A 67 -9.76 3.22 -8.29
CA ILE A 67 -9.80 4.04 -9.52
C ILE A 67 -9.64 3.21 -10.81
N CYS A 68 -9.01 2.04 -10.77
CA CYS A 68 -8.96 1.15 -11.94
C CYS A 68 -10.35 0.58 -12.31
N ARG A 69 -11.33 0.66 -11.40
CA ARG A 69 -12.72 0.24 -11.62
C ARG A 69 -13.64 1.40 -12.00
N ASP A 70 -13.24 2.64 -11.68
CA ASP A 70 -13.96 3.86 -12.01
C ASP A 70 -12.97 4.97 -12.41
N THR A 71 -12.73 5.08 -13.72
CA THR A 71 -11.80 6.06 -14.30
C THR A 71 -12.46 7.42 -14.57
N SER A 72 -13.72 7.61 -14.19
CA SER A 72 -14.46 8.87 -14.42
C SER A 72 -14.20 9.93 -13.36
N VAL A 73 -13.45 9.55 -12.32
CA VAL A 73 -13.19 10.34 -11.12
C VAL A 73 -11.93 11.21 -11.28
N ASP A 74 -12.04 12.46 -10.85
CA ASP A 74 -10.89 13.32 -10.60
C ASP A 74 -10.34 13.03 -9.19
N GLU A 75 -9.17 12.40 -9.10
CA GLU A 75 -8.55 12.07 -7.81
C GLU A 75 -7.58 13.15 -7.30
N SER A 76 -7.62 14.36 -7.87
CA SER A 76 -6.72 15.45 -7.48
C SER A 76 -6.88 15.86 -6.03
N ILE A 77 -5.74 16.10 -5.38
CA ILE A 77 -5.67 16.53 -3.98
C ILE A 77 -5.00 17.90 -3.94
N SER A 78 -5.70 18.89 -3.37
CA SER A 78 -5.20 20.27 -3.23
C SER A 78 -4.42 20.51 -1.93
N GLU A 79 -4.44 19.56 -1.00
CA GLU A 79 -3.83 19.67 0.33
C GLU A 79 -2.36 19.22 0.35
N TYR A 80 -1.58 19.76 1.29
CA TYR A 80 -0.15 19.47 1.43
C TYR A 80 0.29 19.38 2.89
N GLY A 81 1.41 18.72 3.14
CA GLY A 81 2.02 18.64 4.48
C GLY A 81 1.39 17.57 5.36
N ASP A 82 1.32 17.82 6.68
CA ASP A 82 0.95 16.80 7.67
C ASP A 82 -0.51 16.31 7.54
N LEU A 83 -1.39 17.12 6.93
CA LEU A 83 -2.79 16.76 6.66
C LEU A 83 -2.96 15.82 5.45
N LEU A 84 -1.93 15.65 4.63
CA LEU A 84 -2.04 14.96 3.34
C LEU A 84 -2.53 13.52 3.50
N PHE A 85 -2.00 12.80 4.49
CA PHE A 85 -2.46 11.45 4.81
C PHE A 85 -3.94 11.38 5.15
N GLU A 86 -4.40 12.31 5.98
CA GLU A 86 -5.77 12.31 6.51
C GLU A 86 -6.76 12.61 5.39
N VAL A 87 -6.40 13.54 4.49
CA VAL A 87 -7.17 13.89 3.29
C VAL A 87 -7.21 12.71 2.32
N MET A 88 -6.07 12.06 2.07
CA MET A 88 -5.98 10.86 1.23
C MET A 88 -6.87 9.74 1.77
N ALA A 89 -6.78 9.46 3.07
CA ALA A 89 -7.60 8.45 3.73
C ALA A 89 -9.09 8.82 3.68
N TYR A 90 -9.43 10.10 3.91
CA TYR A 90 -10.81 10.56 3.86
C TYR A 90 -11.41 10.42 2.45
N ASN A 91 -10.68 10.87 1.41
CA ASN A 91 -11.13 10.77 0.03
C ASN A 91 -11.36 9.31 -0.41
N GLN A 92 -10.42 8.41 -0.07
CA GLN A 92 -10.51 6.98 -0.37
C GLN A 92 -11.76 6.31 0.22
N HIS A 93 -12.24 6.78 1.38
CA HIS A 93 -13.34 6.13 2.09
C HIS A 93 -14.70 6.79 1.93
N TYR A 94 -14.75 8.10 1.70
CA TYR A 94 -16.00 8.85 1.75
C TYR A 94 -16.35 9.60 0.48
N ILE A 95 -15.37 9.88 -0.40
CA ILE A 95 -15.60 10.82 -1.51
C ILE A 95 -15.57 10.11 -2.85
N HIS A 96 -14.46 9.48 -3.22
CA HIS A 96 -14.29 8.98 -4.57
C HIS A 96 -13.26 7.85 -4.68
N ALA A 97 -13.23 7.17 -5.83
CA ALA A 97 -12.23 6.14 -6.12
C ALA A 97 -10.82 6.76 -6.22
N THR A 98 -9.80 6.06 -5.74
CA THR A 98 -8.41 6.57 -5.72
C THR A 98 -7.42 5.49 -6.13
N ARG A 99 -6.17 5.89 -6.40
CA ARG A 99 -5.01 5.00 -6.60
C ARG A 99 -4.48 4.35 -5.31
N LEU A 100 -5.21 4.44 -4.21
CA LEU A 100 -4.78 3.91 -2.91
C LEU A 100 -5.32 2.49 -2.68
N ILE A 101 -4.54 1.70 -1.95
CA ILE A 101 -4.93 0.37 -1.47
C ILE A 101 -4.79 0.34 0.04
N ASP A 102 -5.87 -0.07 0.72
CA ASP A 102 -5.89 -0.18 2.17
C ASP A 102 -5.11 -1.40 2.66
N PHE A 103 -4.23 -1.19 3.63
CA PHE A 103 -3.57 -2.22 4.43
C PHE A 103 -3.76 -1.91 5.92
N THR A 104 -3.45 -2.89 6.76
CA THR A 104 -3.44 -2.73 8.22
C THR A 104 -2.21 -3.42 8.80
N MET A 105 -1.72 -2.91 9.92
CA MET A 105 -0.69 -3.58 10.73
C MET A 105 -1.29 -4.64 11.68
N ASP A 106 -2.62 -4.81 11.70
CA ASP A 106 -3.31 -5.75 12.57
C ASP A 106 -4.02 -6.84 11.78
N ILE A 107 -3.56 -8.09 11.96
CA ILE A 107 -4.18 -9.25 11.31
C ILE A 107 -5.65 -9.42 11.69
N ASN A 108 -6.07 -9.03 12.90
CA ASN A 108 -7.47 -9.16 13.29
C ASN A 108 -8.36 -8.13 12.56
N VAL A 109 -7.83 -6.94 12.26
CA VAL A 109 -8.53 -5.96 11.44
C VAL A 109 -8.64 -6.47 10.00
N ALA A 110 -7.57 -7.07 9.46
CA ALA A 110 -7.63 -7.69 8.15
C ALA A 110 -8.67 -8.83 8.11
N LEU A 111 -8.72 -9.67 9.16
CA LEU A 111 -9.70 -10.74 9.31
C LEU A 111 -11.14 -10.22 9.36
N PHE A 112 -11.37 -9.10 10.05
CA PHE A 112 -12.67 -8.44 10.04
C PHE A 112 -13.08 -8.11 8.61
N PHE A 113 -12.24 -7.42 7.82
CA PHE A 113 -12.56 -7.06 6.44
C PHE A 113 -12.67 -8.25 5.49
N ALA A 114 -11.97 -9.35 5.78
CA ALA A 114 -12.11 -10.60 5.04
C ALA A 114 -13.46 -11.31 5.34
N CYS A 115 -14.00 -11.18 6.55
CA CYS A 115 -15.15 -11.98 6.99
C CYS A 115 -16.47 -11.21 7.12
N CYS A 116 -16.45 -9.87 7.11
CA CYS A 116 -17.64 -9.05 7.37
C CYS A 116 -18.65 -8.98 6.21
N GLU A 117 -18.25 -9.40 5.01
CA GLU A 117 -19.07 -9.34 3.78
C GLU A 117 -18.91 -10.62 2.94
N ASN A 118 -19.75 -10.75 1.90
CA ASN A 118 -19.75 -11.88 0.96
C ASN A 118 -19.70 -13.25 1.66
N ILE A 119 -20.59 -13.46 2.65
CA ILE A 119 -20.50 -14.58 3.61
C ILE A 119 -20.44 -15.96 2.93
N GLU A 120 -21.05 -16.12 1.76
CA GLU A 120 -21.08 -17.37 0.99
C GLU A 120 -19.82 -17.62 0.14
N LYS A 121 -18.89 -16.65 0.08
CA LYS A 121 -17.65 -16.77 -0.69
C LYS A 121 -16.46 -16.97 0.23
N ASP A 122 -15.49 -17.73 -0.25
CA ASP A 122 -14.18 -17.83 0.40
C ASP A 122 -13.52 -16.46 0.39
N ALA A 123 -12.87 -16.09 1.49
CA ALA A 123 -12.16 -14.84 1.66
C ALA A 123 -10.64 -15.02 1.56
N ALA A 124 -9.91 -13.92 1.53
CA ALA A 124 -8.44 -13.93 1.53
C ALA A 124 -7.87 -12.94 2.55
N ILE A 125 -6.77 -13.34 3.18
CA ILE A 125 -5.84 -12.47 3.89
C ILE A 125 -4.54 -12.46 3.13
N PHE A 126 -4.04 -11.28 2.78
CA PHE A 126 -2.73 -11.10 2.22
C PHE A 126 -1.76 -10.65 3.30
N ILE A 127 -0.60 -11.30 3.38
CA ILE A 127 0.51 -10.93 4.25
C ILE A 127 1.65 -10.48 3.34
N TRP A 128 2.15 -9.27 3.56
CA TRP A 128 3.23 -8.71 2.78
C TRP A 128 4.17 -7.90 3.66
N SER A 129 5.46 -8.23 3.61
CA SER A 129 6.48 -7.44 4.32
C SER A 129 6.91 -6.24 3.49
N TYR A 130 6.90 -5.06 4.12
CA TYR A 130 7.34 -3.82 3.49
C TYR A 130 8.15 -2.97 4.49
N SER A 131 9.07 -2.15 4.00
CA SER A 131 9.79 -1.15 4.81
C SER A 131 9.29 0.23 4.37
N PRO A 132 8.30 0.81 5.08
CA PRO A 132 7.78 2.12 4.72
C PRO A 132 8.87 3.17 4.93
N TYR A 133 9.01 4.08 3.96
CA TYR A 133 9.99 5.15 4.02
C TYR A 133 9.48 6.38 3.27
N ASP A 134 8.98 7.36 4.01
CA ASP A 134 8.82 8.73 3.54
C ASP A 134 8.86 9.73 4.73
N PRO A 135 10.02 9.93 5.37
CA PRO A 135 10.13 10.70 6.61
C PRO A 135 9.74 12.19 6.45
N LYS A 136 9.64 12.69 5.21
CA LYS A 136 9.34 14.10 4.91
C LYS A 136 8.10 14.30 4.03
N TRP A 137 7.29 13.26 3.82
CA TRP A 137 6.14 13.29 2.89
C TRP A 137 6.53 13.73 1.48
N THR A 138 7.79 13.58 1.08
CA THR A 138 8.30 14.13 -0.18
C THR A 138 7.81 13.30 -1.35
N ARG A 139 7.86 11.97 -1.24
CA ARG A 139 7.35 11.07 -2.28
C ARG A 139 5.85 11.21 -2.42
N ILE A 140 5.14 11.39 -1.31
CA ILE A 140 3.68 11.56 -1.30
C ILE A 140 3.29 12.87 -1.97
N LYS A 141 3.95 13.98 -1.63
CA LYS A 141 3.77 15.27 -2.32
C LYS A 141 3.99 15.15 -3.82
N ILE A 142 5.09 14.51 -4.22
CA ILE A 142 5.38 14.25 -5.63
C ILE A 142 4.23 13.45 -6.26
N GLN A 143 3.85 12.31 -5.69
CA GLN A 143 2.77 11.48 -6.23
C GLN A 143 1.42 12.22 -6.33
N CYS A 144 1.10 13.13 -5.42
CA CYS A 144 -0.09 13.98 -5.52
C CYS A 144 -0.01 14.97 -6.69
N GLU A 145 1.17 15.53 -6.99
CA GLU A 145 1.35 16.35 -8.19
C GLU A 145 1.18 15.56 -9.47
N LEU A 146 1.50 14.26 -9.43
CA LEU A 146 1.37 13.41 -10.61
C LEU A 146 -0.08 13.35 -11.10
N VAL A 147 -1.05 13.29 -10.17
CA VAL A 147 -2.48 13.31 -10.47
C VAL A 147 -2.90 14.61 -11.19
N ASN A 148 -2.27 15.73 -10.87
CA ASN A 148 -2.57 17.02 -11.48
C ASN A 148 -2.05 17.14 -12.93
N VAL A 149 -1.28 16.17 -13.41
CA VAL A 149 -0.74 16.16 -14.78
C VAL A 149 -1.82 15.74 -15.78
N LYS A 150 -2.35 16.74 -16.51
CA LYS A 150 -3.38 16.54 -17.56
C LYS A 150 -2.89 15.78 -18.79
N LYS A 151 -1.58 15.58 -18.93
CA LYS A 151 -1.01 14.83 -20.06
C LYS A 151 -1.21 13.33 -19.84
N GLN A 152 -1.62 12.63 -20.90
CA GLN A 152 -1.67 11.17 -20.87
C GLN A 152 -0.27 10.54 -20.76
N ARG A 153 0.73 11.18 -21.35
CA ARG A 153 2.12 10.73 -21.41
C ARG A 153 3.04 11.89 -21.07
N ILE A 154 4.01 11.67 -20.20
CA ILE A 154 5.03 12.66 -19.82
C ILE A 154 6.36 11.94 -19.58
N SER A 155 7.48 12.58 -19.93
CA SER A 155 8.79 12.03 -19.55
C SER A 155 9.11 12.34 -18.10
N VAL A 156 9.93 11.49 -17.47
CA VAL A 156 10.45 11.77 -16.11
C VAL A 156 11.16 13.11 -16.06
N SER A 157 11.93 13.47 -17.09
CA SER A 157 12.61 14.77 -17.14
C SER A 157 11.62 15.94 -17.18
N GLU A 158 10.55 15.83 -17.96
CA GLU A 158 9.55 16.88 -18.05
C GLU A 158 8.76 17.02 -16.75
N TYR A 159 8.36 15.89 -16.16
CA TYR A 159 7.69 15.88 -14.88
C TYR A 159 8.56 16.45 -13.75
N ALA A 160 9.84 16.12 -13.74
CA ALA A 160 10.81 16.71 -12.83
C ALA A 160 10.91 18.24 -13.00
N GLU A 161 10.88 18.78 -14.21
CA GLU A 161 10.87 20.24 -14.39
C GLU A 161 9.59 20.88 -13.83
N ILE A 162 8.41 20.25 -13.98
CA ILE A 162 7.17 20.72 -13.35
C ILE A 162 7.34 20.78 -11.82
N LEU A 163 7.87 19.71 -11.22
CA LEU A 163 8.12 19.64 -9.78
C LEU A 163 9.13 20.71 -9.33
N LEU A 164 10.24 20.88 -10.04
CA LEU A 164 11.28 21.85 -9.70
C LEU A 164 10.87 23.31 -9.92
N GLN A 165 9.88 23.57 -10.79
CA GLN A 165 9.26 24.88 -10.94
C GLN A 165 8.33 25.20 -9.78
N LYS A 166 7.53 24.22 -9.34
CA LYS A 166 6.57 24.39 -8.25
C LYS A 166 7.22 24.35 -6.87
N TYR A 167 8.25 23.52 -6.70
CA TYR A 167 8.99 23.28 -5.46
C TYR A 167 10.51 23.39 -5.71
N PRO A 168 11.05 24.61 -5.83
CA PRO A 168 12.47 24.82 -6.09
C PRO A 168 13.40 24.20 -5.04
N GLU A 169 12.93 24.05 -3.80
CA GLU A 169 13.65 23.44 -2.67
C GLU A 169 13.98 21.97 -2.89
N LEU A 170 13.27 21.27 -3.79
CA LEU A 170 13.61 19.88 -4.15
C LEU A 170 15.02 19.77 -4.75
N LYS A 171 15.54 20.85 -5.35
CA LYS A 171 16.91 20.87 -5.90
C LYS A 171 17.97 20.70 -4.82
N ASP A 172 17.70 21.15 -3.59
CA ASP A 172 18.68 21.13 -2.50
C ASP A 172 18.98 19.69 -2.04
N ASN A 173 18.11 18.74 -2.37
CA ASN A 173 18.28 17.32 -2.04
C ASN A 173 19.20 16.56 -3.02
N TYR A 174 19.56 17.14 -4.17
CA TYR A 174 20.30 16.41 -5.22
C TYR A 174 21.45 17.24 -5.77
N THR A 175 22.63 16.63 -5.90
CA THR A 175 23.79 17.28 -6.53
C THR A 175 23.60 17.43 -8.04
N TYR A 176 23.02 16.44 -8.70
CA TYR A 176 22.75 16.47 -10.14
C TYR A 176 21.27 16.18 -10.43
N LYS A 177 20.70 16.84 -11.45
CA LYS A 177 19.32 16.57 -11.91
C LYS A 177 19.07 15.09 -12.25
N LYS A 178 20.09 14.38 -12.73
CA LYS A 178 20.01 12.95 -13.05
C LYS A 178 19.73 12.08 -11.82
N ASP A 179 20.19 12.50 -10.65
CA ASP A 179 19.94 11.79 -9.39
C ASP A 179 18.47 11.92 -9.02
N PHE A 180 17.88 13.11 -9.22
CA PHE A 180 16.44 13.31 -9.03
C PHE A 180 15.61 12.45 -9.99
N TYR A 181 15.99 12.36 -11.27
CA TYR A 181 15.31 11.47 -12.22
C TYR A 181 15.39 10.00 -11.80
N THR A 182 16.54 9.58 -11.27
CA THR A 182 16.74 8.21 -10.79
C THR A 182 15.87 7.93 -9.57
N ASP A 183 15.75 8.89 -8.65
CA ASP A 183 14.88 8.76 -7.48
C ASP A 183 13.40 8.69 -7.88
N LEU A 184 12.92 9.53 -8.80
CA LEU A 184 11.56 9.45 -9.34
C LEU A 184 11.26 8.06 -9.93
N VAL A 185 12.16 7.54 -10.78
CA VAL A 185 12.02 6.18 -11.35
C VAL A 185 12.09 5.09 -10.28
N SER A 186 12.70 5.35 -9.12
CA SER A 186 12.90 4.36 -8.07
C SER A 186 11.64 4.00 -7.29
N TYR A 187 10.52 4.70 -7.48
CA TYR A 187 9.26 4.41 -6.80
C TYR A 187 8.01 4.73 -7.63
N LEU A 188 8.07 5.58 -8.67
CA LEU A 188 6.87 5.95 -9.42
C LEU A 188 6.28 4.77 -10.21
N ASP A 189 7.06 3.74 -10.55
CA ASP A 189 6.58 2.58 -11.32
C ASP A 189 5.82 1.55 -10.47
N HIS A 190 6.22 1.37 -9.21
CA HIS A 190 5.60 0.37 -8.32
C HIS A 190 4.81 0.99 -7.17
N GLY A 191 5.10 2.23 -6.79
CA GLY A 191 4.49 2.90 -5.65
C GLY A 191 5.19 2.61 -4.34
N PHE A 192 4.55 2.98 -3.23
CA PHE A 192 5.13 2.82 -1.90
C PHE A 192 4.07 2.85 -0.80
N MET A 193 4.41 2.23 0.33
CA MET A 193 3.54 2.22 1.50
C MET A 193 3.77 3.43 2.38
N ILE A 194 2.66 4.00 2.87
CA ILE A 194 2.64 5.17 3.76
C ILE A 194 1.94 4.82 5.06
N MET A 195 2.51 5.30 6.17
CA MET A 195 1.95 5.12 7.49
C MET A 195 1.37 6.42 8.02
N GLN A 196 0.51 6.32 9.02
CA GLN A 196 -0.08 7.46 9.73
C GLN A 196 1.04 8.40 10.25
N PRO A 197 0.86 9.73 10.28
CA PRO A 197 1.84 10.67 10.87
C PRO A 197 2.07 10.42 12.39
N ARG A 198 3.18 10.95 12.95
CA ARG A 198 3.52 10.72 14.38
C ARG A 198 2.54 11.43 15.31
N ASN A 199 2.14 12.63 14.91
CA ASN A 199 1.14 13.44 15.58
C ASN A 199 0.00 13.66 14.56
N PRO A 200 -0.98 12.75 14.46
CA PRO A 200 -2.14 12.98 13.61
C PRO A 200 -2.84 14.26 14.05
N TYR A 201 -3.14 15.12 13.08
CA TYR A 201 -3.76 16.43 13.31
C TYR A 201 -5.27 16.28 13.53
N LEU A 202 -5.86 15.21 13.00
CA LEU A 202 -7.28 14.87 13.13
C LEU A 202 -7.49 13.57 13.91
N GLU A 203 -8.60 13.55 14.65
CA GLU A 203 -9.21 12.36 15.25
C GLU A 203 -9.80 11.44 14.15
N ASN A 204 -9.00 11.01 13.16
CA ASN A 204 -9.43 9.93 12.26
C ASN A 204 -9.41 8.60 13.02
N MET A 205 -10.35 8.47 13.95
CA MET A 205 -10.54 7.34 14.85
C MET A 205 -10.68 6.05 14.06
N ARG A 206 -11.26 6.12 12.85
CA ARG A 206 -11.36 5.01 11.92
C ARG A 206 -9.98 4.45 11.57
N ILE A 207 -9.09 5.27 11.01
CA ILE A 207 -7.75 4.81 10.60
C ILE A 207 -6.90 4.39 11.81
N GLN A 208 -7.02 5.09 12.94
CA GLN A 208 -6.32 4.72 14.17
C GLN A 208 -6.76 3.35 14.70
N ARG A 209 -8.08 3.11 14.83
CA ARG A 209 -8.62 1.84 15.32
C ARG A 209 -8.36 0.67 14.36
N GLN A 210 -8.31 0.95 13.07
CA GLN A 210 -7.95 -0.05 12.07
C GLN A 210 -6.44 -0.33 12.02
N LYS A 211 -5.61 0.43 12.74
CA LYS A 211 -4.15 0.47 12.53
C LYS A 211 -3.82 0.56 11.03
N GLY A 212 -4.59 1.40 10.34
CA GLY A 212 -4.63 1.49 8.89
C GLY A 212 -3.36 2.12 8.34
N CYS A 213 -2.94 1.63 7.18
CA CYS A 213 -1.89 2.18 6.34
C CYS A 213 -2.36 2.13 4.89
N LEU A 214 -1.75 2.95 4.05
CA LEU A 214 -2.15 3.08 2.66
C LEU A 214 -0.98 2.70 1.77
N TYR A 215 -1.24 1.93 0.73
CA TYR A 215 -0.30 1.76 -0.35
C TYR A 215 -0.66 2.72 -1.48
N VAL A 216 0.27 3.60 -1.82
CA VAL A 216 0.10 4.55 -2.92
C VAL A 216 0.60 3.86 -4.18
N CYS A 217 -0.31 3.49 -5.09
CA CYS A 217 0.07 2.80 -6.32
C CYS A 217 0.98 3.67 -7.19
N GLY A 218 1.89 2.99 -7.90
CA GLY A 218 2.68 3.59 -8.96
C GLY A 218 1.81 3.92 -10.17
N VAL A 219 2.49 4.24 -11.26
CA VAL A 219 1.88 4.48 -12.57
C VAL A 219 2.57 3.62 -13.60
N LYS A 220 1.87 3.34 -14.69
CA LYS A 220 2.43 2.62 -15.82
C LYS A 220 3.58 3.39 -16.46
N PHE A 221 4.64 2.66 -16.79
CA PHE A 221 5.75 3.14 -17.61
C PHE A 221 5.77 2.39 -18.95
N GLU A 222 6.18 3.08 -20.02
CA GLU A 222 6.24 2.47 -21.36
C GLU A 222 7.50 1.65 -21.60
N THR A 223 8.61 2.13 -21.03
CA THR A 223 9.88 1.40 -21.07
C THR A 223 9.80 0.25 -20.07
N PRO A 224 10.28 -0.96 -20.37
CA PRO A 224 10.40 -2.05 -19.38
C PRO A 224 11.41 -1.76 -18.25
N ILE A 225 11.11 -2.24 -17.03
CA ILE A 225 11.81 -1.96 -15.75
C ILE A 225 13.31 -2.30 -15.79
N ASP A 226 13.69 -3.36 -16.50
CA ASP A 226 15.07 -3.82 -16.71
C ASP A 226 15.94 -2.79 -17.44
N LYS A 227 15.33 -1.87 -18.19
CA LYS A 227 16.02 -0.78 -18.91
C LYS A 227 15.99 0.56 -18.16
N MET A 228 15.21 0.68 -17.08
CA MET A 228 14.90 1.94 -16.41
C MET A 228 15.94 2.42 -15.39
N ARG A 229 16.60 1.50 -14.66
CA ARG A 229 17.39 1.84 -13.44
C ARG A 229 18.77 2.43 -13.71
N THR A 230 19.15 2.66 -14.97
CA THR A 230 20.41 3.33 -15.26
C THR A 230 20.23 4.84 -15.23
N SER A 231 21.05 5.54 -14.44
CA SER A 231 21.02 7.00 -14.29
C SER A 231 21.17 7.78 -15.60
N VAL A 232 21.67 7.12 -16.65
CA VAL A 232 21.84 7.69 -17.99
C VAL A 232 20.50 7.90 -18.69
N ASN A 233 19.54 6.99 -18.51
CA ASN A 233 18.27 6.99 -19.26
C ASN A 233 17.04 7.33 -18.40
N ALA A 234 17.20 7.49 -17.09
CA ALA A 234 16.12 7.75 -16.14
C ALA A 234 15.16 8.87 -16.62
N GLY A 235 15.69 9.98 -17.11
CA GLY A 235 14.91 11.13 -17.57
C GLY A 235 14.08 10.90 -18.85
N ASN A 236 14.50 9.95 -19.71
CA ASN A 236 13.82 9.67 -20.98
C ASN A 236 12.64 8.71 -20.83
N ASN A 237 12.46 8.10 -19.65
CA ASN A 237 11.35 7.20 -19.42
C ASN A 237 10.02 7.95 -19.51
N ILE A 238 9.07 7.35 -20.23
CA ILE A 238 7.71 7.86 -20.36
C ILE A 238 6.84 7.14 -19.33
N LEU A 239 6.12 7.94 -18.54
CA LEU A 239 5.12 7.46 -17.59
C LEU A 239 3.73 7.96 -18.00
N CYS A 240 2.72 7.22 -17.60
CA CYS A 240 1.30 7.51 -17.83
C CYS A 240 0.65 7.95 -16.50
N PRO A 241 0.58 9.26 -16.17
CA PRO A 241 0.18 9.74 -14.83
C PRO A 241 -1.21 9.27 -14.37
N ASN A 242 -2.10 9.04 -15.35
CA ASN A 242 -3.50 8.68 -15.17
C ASN A 242 -3.78 7.17 -15.33
N GLU A 243 -2.72 6.36 -15.50
CA GLU A 243 -2.81 4.89 -15.54
C GLU A 243 -2.12 4.33 -14.28
N PRO A 244 -2.80 4.34 -13.12
CA PRO A 244 -2.23 3.79 -11.89
C PRO A 244 -2.06 2.27 -11.99
N GLU A 245 -0.95 1.79 -11.43
CA GLU A 245 -0.59 0.37 -11.46
C GLU A 245 -0.23 -0.10 -10.04
N ALA A 246 -0.89 -1.17 -9.60
CA ALA A 246 -0.50 -1.84 -8.36
C ALA A 246 0.86 -2.52 -8.57
N PRO A 247 1.71 -2.59 -7.53
CA PRO A 247 3.01 -3.23 -7.62
C PRO A 247 2.84 -4.70 -8.01
N LYS A 248 3.75 -5.20 -8.87
CA LYS A 248 3.74 -6.60 -9.32
C LYS A 248 3.91 -7.58 -8.15
N GLU A 249 4.52 -7.12 -7.07
CA GLU A 249 4.67 -7.87 -5.83
C GLU A 249 3.32 -8.29 -5.23
N LEU A 250 2.25 -7.53 -5.47
CA LEU A 250 0.89 -7.85 -5.03
C LEU A 250 0.14 -8.78 -6.01
N ASP A 251 0.74 -9.13 -7.14
CA ASP A 251 0.24 -10.11 -8.13
C ASP A 251 1.15 -11.34 -8.16
N GLY A 252 1.36 -11.94 -6.99
CA GLY A 252 2.16 -13.18 -6.86
C GLY A 252 3.68 -12.94 -6.71
N GLY A 253 4.10 -11.88 -6.02
CA GLY A 253 5.51 -11.61 -5.75
C GLY A 253 6.14 -12.54 -4.71
N ASN A 254 7.48 -12.57 -4.71
CA ASN A 254 8.34 -13.47 -3.90
C ASN A 254 8.25 -13.31 -2.37
N PHE A 255 7.42 -12.39 -1.87
CA PHE A 255 7.24 -12.08 -0.45
C PHE A 255 5.76 -11.94 -0.08
N LEU A 256 4.86 -12.39 -0.96
CA LEU A 256 3.42 -12.29 -0.76
C LEU A 256 2.88 -13.66 -0.35
N VAL A 257 2.17 -13.71 0.76
CA VAL A 257 1.38 -14.89 1.14
C VAL A 257 -0.09 -14.53 1.07
N LYS A 258 -0.88 -15.36 0.40
CA LYS A 258 -2.34 -15.30 0.38
C LYS A 258 -2.90 -16.47 1.17
N VAL A 259 -3.53 -16.18 2.30
CA VAL A 259 -4.25 -17.16 3.12
C VAL A 259 -5.72 -17.15 2.69
N VAL A 260 -6.19 -18.25 2.12
CA VAL A 260 -7.59 -18.45 1.69
C VAL A 260 -8.40 -19.00 2.84
N ILE A 261 -9.46 -18.27 3.22
CA ILE A 261 -10.35 -18.59 4.33
C ILE A 261 -11.66 -19.14 3.74
N PRO A 262 -11.99 -20.43 3.96
CA PRO A 262 -13.26 -20.99 3.53
C PRO A 262 -14.46 -20.21 4.08
N ALA A 263 -15.51 -20.03 3.27
CA ALA A 263 -16.75 -19.35 3.65
C ALA A 263 -17.32 -19.85 4.99
N ARG A 264 -17.25 -21.18 5.23
CA ARG A 264 -17.71 -21.84 6.46
C ARG A 264 -17.06 -21.32 7.75
N LEU A 265 -15.89 -20.70 7.68
CA LEU A 265 -15.16 -20.18 8.85
C LEU A 265 -15.53 -18.73 9.19
N LYS A 266 -16.11 -17.95 8.26
CA LYS A 266 -16.34 -16.51 8.43
C LYS A 266 -17.15 -16.17 9.69
N ASN A 267 -18.28 -16.84 9.90
CA ASN A 267 -19.14 -16.57 11.06
C ASN A 267 -18.44 -16.86 12.39
N VAL A 268 -17.62 -17.91 12.45
CA VAL A 268 -16.87 -18.26 13.65
C VAL A 268 -15.77 -17.22 13.92
N ILE A 269 -15.07 -16.78 12.87
CA ILE A 269 -14.07 -15.70 12.95
C ILE A 269 -14.71 -14.41 13.45
N MET A 270 -15.84 -13.99 12.87
CA MET A 270 -16.53 -12.77 13.26
C MET A 270 -16.93 -12.78 14.74
N LYS A 271 -17.41 -13.91 15.26
CA LYS A 271 -17.73 -14.05 16.69
C LYS A 271 -16.49 -13.91 17.58
N GLN A 272 -15.37 -14.53 17.21
CA GLN A 272 -14.12 -14.40 17.96
C GLN A 272 -13.55 -12.97 17.93
N LEU A 273 -13.74 -12.26 16.81
CA LEU A 273 -13.33 -10.86 16.69
C LEU A 273 -14.19 -9.95 17.56
N GLU A 274 -15.50 -10.20 17.64
CA GLU A 274 -16.41 -9.47 18.52
C GLU A 274 -16.03 -9.63 20.01
N GLU A 275 -15.66 -10.85 20.43
CA GLU A 275 -15.13 -11.11 21.79
C GLU A 275 -13.84 -10.32 22.10
N LYS A 276 -13.07 -9.94 21.07
CA LYS A 276 -11.90 -9.06 21.16
C LYS A 276 -12.23 -7.56 21.04
N GLY A 277 -13.51 -7.21 20.92
CA GLY A 277 -13.96 -5.82 20.73
C GLY A 277 -13.77 -5.29 19.30
N ILE A 278 -13.50 -6.16 18.32
CA ILE A 278 -13.29 -5.80 16.92
C ILE A 278 -14.63 -5.93 16.20
N THR A 279 -15.44 -4.87 16.27
CA THR A 279 -16.76 -4.79 15.63
C THR A 279 -16.79 -3.75 14.52
N LYS A 280 -17.89 -3.73 13.76
CA LYS A 280 -18.11 -2.72 12.71
C LYS A 280 -18.12 -1.31 13.30
N GLU A 281 -18.79 -1.11 14.42
CA GLU A 281 -18.92 0.17 15.13
C GLU A 281 -17.57 0.63 15.70
N ALA A 282 -16.75 -0.33 16.13
CA ALA A 282 -15.39 -0.04 16.56
C ALA A 282 -14.55 0.43 15.37
N LEU A 283 -14.50 -0.33 14.27
CA LEU A 283 -13.59 -0.05 13.15
C LEU A 283 -14.08 1.04 12.20
N LEU A 284 -15.39 1.26 12.10
CA LEU A 284 -16.02 2.25 11.22
C LEU A 284 -16.94 3.15 12.07
N PRO A 285 -16.35 4.00 12.94
CA PRO A 285 -17.13 4.98 13.68
C PRO A 285 -17.84 5.93 12.70
N MET A 286 -19.09 6.28 13.03
CA MET A 286 -19.88 7.29 12.31
C MET A 286 -19.24 8.67 12.39
#